data_AF-A0A935Y6S1-F1
#
_entry.id   AF-A0A935Y6S1-F1
#
_cell.length_a   1.000
_cell.length_b   1.000
_cell.length_c   1.000
_cell.angle_alpha   90.00
_cell.angle_beta   90.00
_cell.angle_gamma   90.00
#
_symmetry.space_group_name_H-M   'P 1'
#
loop_
_entity.id
_entity.type
_entity.pdbx_description
1 polymer ?
#
loop_
_entity_poly.entity_id
_entity_poly.type
_entity_poly.pdbx_seq_one_letter_code
_entity_poly.pdbx_strand_id
1 'polypeptide(L)'
;MRVLICPQHWGLGHLTRSIPVIRYFINSGHEVLLASSGAGVDFLRSEFPEIEVFELPDYKINYPSSNMYLNMLTQLGKMHLSIWKEHIKIRELVRLLKIELLISDTRFGAFHGKIPSVMIAHHLHIPLSIKSFSWFSDTWLKLFYNKFDRLWVPDRAGSDNISGILAHNFKSAKKIFLGNISRFQKLELSKRYDICFVLSGPEPQRTILEEKILDYRPKLSHLKCLLIRGKKEIHHIISDESFQIVDILYSQNSIRPCVHRT
;
A
#
# COMPACT_ATOMS: atom_id res chain seq x y z
N MET A 1 -14.44 3.73 -20.54
CA MET A 1 -14.09 2.33 -20.25
C MET A 1 -14.46 2.01 -18.82
N ARG A 2 -14.75 0.76 -18.51
CA ARG A 2 -14.96 0.28 -17.14
C ARG A 2 -13.70 -0.38 -16.59
N VAL A 3 -13.16 0.17 -15.51
CA VAL A 3 -11.85 -0.17 -14.95
C VAL A 3 -12.01 -0.71 -13.54
N LEU A 4 -11.59 -1.95 -13.31
CA LEU A 4 -11.54 -2.54 -11.98
C LEU A 4 -10.14 -2.36 -11.40
N ILE A 5 -10.03 -1.64 -10.29
CA ILE A 5 -8.77 -1.45 -9.57
C ILE A 5 -8.82 -2.28 -8.29
N CYS A 6 -7.78 -3.07 -8.04
CA CYS A 6 -7.71 -3.99 -6.92
C CYS A 6 -6.58 -3.67 -5.93
N PRO A 7 -6.72 -2.62 -5.10
CA PRO A 7 -5.73 -2.28 -4.08
C PRO A 7 -5.53 -3.38 -3.04
N GLN A 8 -4.29 -3.76 -2.75
CA GLN A 8 -3.98 -4.73 -1.70
C GLN A 8 -3.98 -4.09 -0.31
N HIS A 9 -4.54 -4.84 0.64
CA HIS A 9 -4.57 -4.47 2.05
C HIS A 9 -3.57 -5.33 2.86
N TRP A 10 -2.32 -4.87 2.95
CA TRP A 10 -1.32 -5.32 3.94
C TRP A 10 -1.02 -4.22 4.97
N GLY A 11 -1.96 -3.30 5.14
CA GLY A 11 -1.84 -2.07 5.91
C GLY A 11 -2.28 -0.86 5.08
N LEU A 12 -2.77 0.19 5.75
CA LEU A 12 -3.30 1.40 5.09
C LEU A 12 -2.25 2.11 4.21
N GLY A 13 -0.96 1.99 4.55
CA GLY A 13 0.13 2.54 3.76
C GLY A 13 0.28 1.91 2.36
N HIS A 14 -0.07 0.63 2.19
CA HIS A 14 -0.10 -0.01 0.87
C HIS A 14 -1.31 0.49 0.06
N LEU A 15 -2.47 0.48 0.71
CA LEU A 15 -3.74 0.86 0.08
C LEU A 15 -3.76 2.31 -0.43
N THR A 16 -3.20 3.24 0.35
CA THR A 16 -3.19 4.67 0.02
C THR A 16 -2.31 5.02 -1.18
N ARG A 17 -1.41 4.14 -1.62
CA ARG A 17 -0.56 4.35 -2.80
C ARG A 17 -1.31 4.16 -4.10
N SER A 18 -2.38 3.38 -4.09
CA SER A 18 -3.27 3.21 -5.23
C SER A 18 -4.18 4.43 -5.47
N ILE A 19 -4.32 5.34 -4.50
CA ILE A 19 -5.22 6.51 -4.59
C ILE A 19 -4.93 7.39 -5.82
N PRO A 20 -3.68 7.78 -6.13
CA PRO A 20 -3.42 8.62 -7.30
C PRO A 20 -3.77 7.91 -8.61
N VAL A 21 -3.59 6.59 -8.68
CA VAL A 21 -4.00 5.80 -9.85
C VAL A 21 -5.52 5.79 -9.96
N ILE A 22 -6.24 5.56 -8.86
CA ILE A 22 -7.71 5.62 -8.82
C ILE A 22 -8.20 6.99 -9.31
N ARG A 23 -7.67 8.08 -8.74
CA ARG A 23 -8.03 9.46 -9.11
C ARG A 23 -7.72 9.77 -10.58
N TYR A 24 -6.61 9.26 -11.12
CA TYR A 24 -6.28 9.43 -12.53
C TYR A 24 -7.38 8.85 -13.44
N PHE A 25 -7.84 7.62 -13.17
CA PHE A 25 -8.88 7.00 -13.99
C PHE A 25 -10.24 7.71 -13.86
N ILE A 26 -10.59 8.15 -12.65
CA ILE A 26 -11.80 8.95 -12.40
C ILE A 26 -11.74 10.25 -13.21
N ASN A 27 -10.66 11.01 -13.08
CA ASN A 27 -10.48 12.30 -13.73
C ASN A 27 -10.39 12.20 -15.26
N SER A 28 -10.03 11.02 -15.77
CA SER A 28 -10.02 10.71 -17.21
C SER A 28 -11.41 10.32 -17.76
N GLY A 29 -12.46 10.41 -16.95
CA GLY A 29 -13.84 10.09 -17.34
C GLY A 29 -14.11 8.59 -17.49
N HIS A 30 -13.34 7.74 -16.81
CA HIS A 30 -13.57 6.30 -16.80
C HIS A 30 -14.50 5.88 -15.65
N GLU A 31 -15.27 4.82 -15.87
CA GLU A 31 -16.08 4.21 -14.82
C GLU A 31 -15.19 3.32 -13.97
N VAL A 32 -14.88 3.76 -12.76
CA VAL A 32 -13.97 3.05 -11.85
C VAL A 32 -14.79 2.21 -10.87
N LEU A 33 -14.35 0.96 -10.70
CA LEU A 33 -14.85 0.04 -9.69
C LEU A 33 -13.66 -0.41 -8.84
N LEU A 34 -13.89 -0.66 -7.56
CA LEU A 34 -12.83 -1.01 -6.62
C LEU A 34 -13.05 -2.41 -6.05
N ALA A 35 -11.97 -3.14 -5.81
CA ALA A 35 -12.06 -4.40 -5.09
C ALA A 35 -10.87 -4.58 -4.13
N SER A 36 -11.15 -4.87 -2.86
CA SER A 36 -10.11 -5.04 -1.84
C SER A 36 -10.52 -6.09 -0.81
N SER A 37 -9.78 -6.25 0.29
CA SER A 37 -10.08 -7.24 1.33
C SER A 37 -9.91 -6.66 2.73
N GLY A 38 -10.72 -7.15 3.68
CA GLY A 38 -10.66 -6.72 5.08
C GLY A 38 -10.81 -5.21 5.25
N ALA A 39 -10.00 -4.62 6.14
CA ALA A 39 -10.06 -3.18 6.43
C ALA A 39 -9.73 -2.27 5.23
N GLY A 40 -9.21 -2.83 4.12
CA GLY A 40 -9.05 -2.08 2.88
C GLY A 40 -10.38 -1.73 2.22
N VAL A 41 -11.40 -2.58 2.37
CA VAL A 41 -12.75 -2.30 1.87
C VAL A 41 -13.35 -1.09 2.58
N ASP A 42 -13.27 -1.07 3.91
CA ASP A 42 -13.82 0.02 4.73
C ASP A 42 -13.13 1.35 4.43
N PHE A 43 -11.80 1.33 4.27
CA PHE A 43 -11.04 2.52 3.90
C PHE A 43 -11.41 3.04 2.50
N LEU A 44 -11.54 2.16 1.51
CA LEU A 44 -11.88 2.59 0.16
C LEU A 44 -13.31 3.15 0.10
N ARG A 45 -14.24 2.58 0.86
CA ARG A 45 -15.61 3.12 0.98
C ARG A 45 -15.65 4.49 1.62
N SER A 46 -14.78 4.76 2.60
CA SER A 46 -14.72 6.09 3.23
C SER A 46 -14.02 7.13 2.35
N GLU A 47 -12.96 6.74 1.62
CA GLU A 47 -12.23 7.65 0.72
C GLU A 47 -12.99 7.91 -0.59
N PHE A 48 -13.74 6.92 -1.11
CA PHE A 48 -14.51 7.01 -2.34
C PHE A 48 -15.97 6.55 -2.14
N PRO A 49 -16.82 7.31 -1.43
CA PRO A 49 -18.18 6.89 -1.09
C PRO A 49 -19.11 6.63 -2.29
N GLU A 50 -18.83 7.28 -3.42
CA GLU A 50 -19.63 7.16 -4.64
C GLU A 50 -19.20 5.98 -5.53
N ILE A 51 -18.12 5.29 -5.18
CA ILE A 51 -17.57 4.19 -5.97
C ILE A 51 -17.91 2.86 -5.32
N GLU A 52 -18.40 1.92 -6.11
CA GLU A 52 -18.69 0.57 -5.62
C GLU A 52 -17.39 -0.18 -5.26
N VAL A 53 -17.36 -0.72 -4.04
CA VAL A 53 -16.22 -1.48 -3.51
C VAL A 53 -16.64 -2.92 -3.23
N PHE A 54 -16.08 -3.84 -4.01
CA PHE A 54 -16.25 -5.28 -3.88
C PHE A 54 -15.25 -5.89 -2.89
N GLU A 55 -15.69 -6.93 -2.20
CA GLU A 55 -14.82 -7.70 -1.31
C GLU A 55 -14.17 -8.89 -2.05
N LEU A 56 -12.86 -9.02 -1.88
CA LEU A 56 -12.02 -10.10 -2.36
C LEU A 56 -11.55 -10.95 -1.18
N PRO A 57 -11.21 -12.24 -1.41
CA PRO A 57 -10.61 -13.08 -0.39
C PRO A 57 -9.34 -12.45 0.18
N ASP A 58 -9.22 -12.41 1.51
CA ASP A 58 -8.01 -11.97 2.18
C ASP A 58 -6.95 -13.09 2.18
N TYR A 59 -5.68 -12.73 1.99
CA TYR A 59 -4.55 -13.65 2.09
C TYR A 59 -4.24 -14.04 3.54
N LYS A 60 -4.75 -13.28 4.54
CA LYS A 60 -4.62 -13.57 5.99
C LYS A 60 -3.22 -14.05 6.38
N ILE A 61 -2.19 -13.31 5.96
CA ILE A 61 -0.80 -13.64 6.26
C ILE A 61 -0.57 -13.37 7.75
N ASN A 62 -0.29 -14.43 8.51
CA ASN A 62 0.03 -14.33 9.93
C ASN A 62 1.54 -14.51 10.10
N TYR A 63 2.17 -13.73 10.97
CA TYR A 63 3.60 -13.89 11.29
C TYR A 63 3.74 -14.44 12.72
N PRO A 64 3.47 -15.74 12.95
CA PRO A 64 3.41 -16.30 14.30
C PRO A 64 4.78 -16.49 14.96
N SER A 65 5.88 -16.42 14.20
CA SER A 65 7.24 -16.58 14.73
C SER A 65 8.20 -15.51 14.22
N SER A 66 9.33 -15.32 14.90
CA SER A 66 10.42 -14.46 14.43
C SER A 66 11.15 -15.03 13.20
N ASN A 67 10.93 -16.31 12.86
CA ASN A 67 11.55 -16.94 11.71
C ASN A 67 10.69 -16.74 10.44
N MET A 68 11.00 -15.67 9.71
CA MET A 68 10.33 -15.29 8.47
C MET A 68 10.30 -16.43 7.43
N TYR A 69 11.37 -17.23 7.31
CA TYR A 69 11.48 -18.30 6.33
C TYR A 69 10.46 -19.42 6.57
N LEU A 70 10.34 -19.88 7.81
CA LEU A 70 9.42 -20.95 8.19
C LEU A 70 7.95 -20.49 8.08
N ASN A 71 7.69 -19.23 8.46
CA ASN A 71 6.38 -18.63 8.32
C ASN A 71 5.97 -18.54 6.84
N MET A 72 6.88 -18.15 5.94
CA MET A 72 6.56 -18.08 4.51
C MET A 72 6.29 -19.46 3.92
N LEU A 73 7.14 -20.46 4.20
CA LEU A 73 7.02 -21.81 3.62
C LEU A 73 5.69 -22.49 4.00
N THR A 74 5.30 -22.42 5.26
CA THR A 74 4.04 -22.99 5.76
C THR A 74 2.80 -22.27 5.25
N GLN A 75 2.94 -21.03 4.76
CA GLN A 75 1.85 -20.22 4.24
C GLN A 75 1.72 -20.24 2.72
N LEU A 76 2.72 -20.74 1.98
CA LEU A 76 2.67 -20.80 0.51
C LEU A 76 1.42 -21.51 0.00
N GLY A 77 1.06 -22.67 0.57
CA GLY A 77 -0.13 -23.42 0.16
C GLY A 77 -1.44 -22.65 0.39
N LYS A 78 -1.58 -22.01 1.56
CA LYS A 78 -2.73 -21.15 1.87
C LYS A 78 -2.80 -19.94 0.95
N MET A 79 -1.66 -19.30 0.69
CA MET A 79 -1.57 -18.16 -0.22
C MET A 79 -1.97 -18.55 -1.64
N HIS A 80 -1.50 -19.68 -2.17
CA HIS A 80 -1.92 -20.18 -3.48
C HIS A 80 -3.43 -20.42 -3.57
N LEU A 81 -4.02 -21.06 -2.56
CA LEU A 81 -5.46 -21.28 -2.51
C LEU A 81 -6.22 -19.95 -2.48
N SER A 82 -5.77 -18.97 -1.69
CA SER A 82 -6.39 -17.65 -1.65
C SER A 82 -6.25 -16.89 -2.97
N ILE A 83 -5.10 -16.97 -3.64
CA ILE A 83 -4.87 -16.41 -4.98
C ILE A 83 -5.83 -17.06 -5.99
N TRP A 84 -6.03 -18.37 -5.93
CA TRP A 84 -6.96 -19.07 -6.82
C TRP A 84 -8.41 -18.66 -6.58
N LYS A 85 -8.85 -18.57 -5.30
CA LYS A 85 -10.18 -18.07 -4.94
C LYS A 85 -10.39 -16.62 -5.40
N GLU A 86 -9.38 -15.78 -5.22
CA GLU A 86 -9.39 -14.40 -5.73
C GLU A 86 -9.55 -14.38 -7.24
N HIS A 87 -8.78 -15.20 -7.97
CA HIS A 87 -8.87 -15.27 -9.42
C HIS A 87 -10.27 -15.69 -9.90
N ILE A 88 -10.92 -16.65 -9.23
CA ILE A 88 -12.31 -17.02 -9.53
C ILE A 88 -13.24 -15.83 -9.36
N LYS A 89 -13.13 -15.11 -8.24
CA LYS A 89 -13.98 -13.94 -7.96
C LYS A 89 -13.77 -12.83 -8.97
N ILE A 90 -12.51 -12.58 -9.36
CA ILE A 90 -12.16 -11.60 -10.38
C ILE A 90 -12.78 -11.96 -11.73
N ARG A 91 -12.71 -13.23 -12.16
CA ARG A 91 -13.36 -13.66 -13.41
C ARG A 91 -14.88 -13.46 -13.37
N GLU A 92 -15.50 -13.72 -12.23
CA GLU A 92 -16.92 -13.48 -12.01
C GLU A 92 -17.25 -11.98 -12.18
N LEU A 93 -16.52 -11.10 -11.48
CA LEU A 93 -16.71 -9.65 -11.55
C LEU A 93 -16.47 -9.12 -12.97
N VAL A 94 -15.40 -9.55 -13.63
CA VAL A 94 -15.08 -9.17 -15.01
C VAL A 94 -16.24 -9.49 -15.96
N ARG A 95 -16.84 -10.68 -15.82
CA ARG A 95 -17.97 -11.10 -16.66
C ARG A 95 -19.25 -10.33 -16.33
N LEU A 96 -19.64 -10.26 -15.05
CA LEU A 96 -20.90 -9.65 -14.61
C LEU A 96 -20.92 -8.15 -14.88
N LEU A 97 -19.80 -7.49 -14.58
CA LEU A 97 -19.67 -6.05 -14.68
C LEU A 97 -19.08 -5.65 -16.03
N LYS A 98 -18.77 -6.55 -16.96
CA LYS A 98 -18.20 -6.20 -18.27
C LYS A 98 -16.95 -5.31 -18.14
N ILE A 99 -16.04 -5.67 -17.24
CA ILE A 99 -14.79 -4.93 -17.02
C ILE A 99 -13.92 -4.99 -18.29
N GLU A 100 -13.33 -3.86 -18.66
CA GLU A 100 -12.49 -3.74 -19.87
C GLU A 100 -11.01 -3.61 -19.54
N LEU A 101 -10.66 -3.15 -18.33
CA LEU A 101 -9.28 -3.03 -17.85
C LEU A 101 -9.21 -3.44 -16.38
N LEU A 102 -8.22 -4.25 -16.04
CA LEU A 102 -7.96 -4.71 -14.68
C LEU A 102 -6.60 -4.20 -14.20
N ILE A 103 -6.59 -3.54 -13.04
CA ILE A 103 -5.38 -2.99 -12.42
C ILE A 103 -5.24 -3.62 -11.03
N SER A 104 -4.25 -4.45 -10.86
CA SER A 104 -3.88 -5.05 -9.57
C SER A 104 -2.82 -4.21 -8.88
N ASP A 105 -2.95 -3.97 -7.57
CA ASP A 105 -1.83 -3.52 -6.75
C ASP A 105 -1.36 -4.71 -5.91
N THR A 106 -0.34 -5.42 -6.39
CA THR A 106 0.26 -6.57 -5.68
C THR A 106 -0.76 -7.69 -5.31
N ARG A 107 -1.88 -7.83 -6.03
CA ARG A 107 -2.83 -8.94 -5.91
C ARG A 107 -2.64 -9.94 -7.06
N PHE A 108 -2.09 -11.10 -6.75
CA PHE A 108 -1.60 -12.04 -7.78
C PHE A 108 -2.69 -12.77 -8.56
N GLY A 109 -3.91 -12.87 -8.03
CA GLY A 109 -5.07 -13.47 -8.69
C GLY A 109 -5.91 -12.47 -9.49
N ALA A 110 -5.68 -11.17 -9.31
CA ALA A 110 -6.36 -10.09 -10.01
C ALA A 110 -5.82 -9.86 -11.43
N PHE A 111 -5.92 -10.89 -12.28
CA PHE A 111 -5.64 -10.82 -13.72
C PHE A 111 -6.74 -11.54 -14.51
N HIS A 112 -6.81 -11.28 -15.82
CA HIS A 112 -7.73 -11.95 -16.72
C HIS A 112 -7.11 -12.15 -18.12
N GLY A 113 -7.26 -13.34 -18.70
CA GLY A 113 -6.56 -13.69 -19.95
C GLY A 113 -7.14 -13.09 -21.25
N LYS A 114 -8.26 -12.37 -21.19
CA LYS A 114 -8.93 -11.77 -22.36
C LYS A 114 -9.03 -10.24 -22.34
N ILE A 115 -8.75 -9.62 -21.19
CA ILE A 115 -8.78 -8.17 -21.05
C ILE A 115 -7.41 -7.70 -20.57
N PRO A 116 -6.97 -6.50 -20.96
CA PRO A 116 -5.73 -5.92 -20.45
C PRO A 116 -5.69 -5.99 -18.92
N SER A 117 -4.62 -6.61 -18.40
CA SER A 117 -4.37 -6.79 -16.99
C SER A 117 -3.01 -6.20 -16.63
N VAL A 118 -3.02 -5.24 -15.72
CA VAL A 118 -1.83 -4.52 -15.28
C VAL A 118 -1.59 -4.81 -13.81
N MET A 119 -0.33 -5.02 -13.41
CA MET A 119 0.03 -5.06 -12.00
C MET A 119 0.96 -3.92 -11.62
N ILE A 120 0.58 -3.17 -10.60
CA ILE A 120 1.45 -2.27 -9.87
C ILE A 120 2.30 -3.14 -8.93
N ALA A 121 3.61 -3.10 -9.12
CA ALA A 121 4.57 -3.92 -8.39
C ALA A 121 5.70 -3.06 -7.84
N HIS A 122 5.93 -3.17 -6.52
CA HIS A 122 6.95 -2.41 -5.82
C HIS A 122 8.23 -3.22 -5.53
N HIS A 123 8.07 -4.49 -5.19
CA HIS A 123 9.17 -5.41 -4.91
C HIS A 123 9.10 -6.54 -5.93
N LEU A 124 9.81 -6.38 -7.05
CA LEU A 124 9.94 -7.40 -8.09
C LEU A 124 11.03 -8.44 -7.76
N HIS A 125 11.87 -8.13 -6.77
CA HIS A 125 12.91 -8.98 -6.22
C HIS A 125 12.85 -8.92 -4.69
N ILE A 126 12.90 -10.09 -4.03
CA ILE A 126 12.96 -10.17 -2.56
C ILE A 126 14.39 -10.58 -2.17
N PRO A 127 15.23 -9.65 -1.67
CA PRO A 127 16.59 -9.96 -1.25
C PRO A 127 16.53 -10.69 0.09
N LEU A 128 16.64 -12.01 0.04
CA LEU A 128 16.69 -12.88 1.21
C LEU A 128 18.14 -13.26 1.47
N SER A 129 18.51 -13.41 2.76
CA SER A 129 19.91 -13.68 3.17
C SER A 129 20.47 -14.96 2.54
N ILE A 130 19.59 -15.90 2.18
CA ILE A 130 19.92 -17.16 1.53
C ILE A 130 19.62 -17.04 0.03
N LYS A 131 20.66 -17.06 -0.81
CA LYS A 131 20.57 -16.88 -2.27
C LYS A 131 19.62 -17.87 -2.97
N SER A 132 19.63 -19.14 -2.57
CA SER A 132 18.74 -20.16 -3.15
C SER A 132 17.26 -19.86 -2.87
N PHE A 133 16.96 -19.34 -1.68
CA PHE A 133 15.60 -18.97 -1.30
C PHE A 133 15.12 -17.71 -2.02
N SER A 134 16.01 -16.73 -2.20
CA SER A 134 15.74 -15.55 -3.05
C SER A 134 15.47 -15.95 -4.51
N TRP A 135 16.24 -16.89 -5.07
CA TRP A 135 15.99 -17.40 -6.41
C TRP A 135 14.64 -18.12 -6.53
N PHE A 136 14.27 -18.92 -5.53
CA PHE A 136 12.96 -19.59 -5.49
C PHE A 136 11.81 -18.58 -5.40
N SER A 137 11.90 -17.58 -4.51
CA SER A 137 10.87 -16.54 -4.38
C SER A 137 10.71 -15.73 -5.67
N ASP A 138 11.83 -15.38 -6.32
CA ASP A 138 11.79 -14.65 -7.60
C ASP A 138 11.16 -15.48 -8.71
N THR A 139 11.48 -16.78 -8.76
CA THR A 139 10.90 -17.70 -9.75
C THR A 139 9.40 -17.84 -9.53
N TRP A 140 8.98 -17.98 -8.26
CA TRP A 140 7.58 -18.04 -7.88
C TRP A 140 6.82 -16.76 -8.26
N LEU A 141 7.38 -15.58 -7.94
CA LEU A 141 6.81 -14.29 -8.32
C LEU A 141 6.70 -14.13 -9.84
N LYS A 142 7.72 -14.55 -10.59
CA LYS A 142 7.72 -14.54 -12.07
C LYS A 142 6.54 -15.31 -12.67
N LEU A 143 6.13 -16.43 -12.05
CA LEU A 143 4.97 -17.19 -12.52
C LEU A 143 3.69 -16.34 -12.52
N PHE A 144 3.53 -15.45 -11.54
CA PHE A 144 2.39 -14.53 -11.46
C PHE A 144 2.61 -13.30 -12.33
N TYR A 145 3.80 -12.70 -12.33
CA TYR A 145 4.12 -11.52 -13.13
C TYR A 145 3.87 -11.75 -14.63
N ASN A 146 4.12 -12.97 -15.10
CA ASN A 146 3.90 -13.32 -16.50
C ASN A 146 2.41 -13.39 -16.88
N LYS A 147 1.48 -13.48 -15.92
CA LYS A 147 0.03 -13.47 -16.16
C LYS A 147 -0.54 -12.09 -16.48
N PHE A 148 0.22 -11.03 -16.20
CA PHE A 148 -0.16 -9.65 -16.49
C PHE A 148 0.43 -9.21 -17.83
N ASP A 149 -0.23 -8.31 -18.52
CA ASP A 149 0.22 -7.72 -19.79
C ASP A 149 1.31 -6.66 -19.55
N ARG A 150 1.15 -5.88 -18.48
CA ARG A 150 2.09 -4.83 -18.06
C ARG A 150 2.36 -4.88 -16.56
N LEU A 151 3.57 -4.47 -16.18
CA LEU A 151 4.01 -4.30 -14.80
C LEU A 151 4.37 -2.84 -14.59
N TRP A 152 3.57 -2.13 -13.81
CA TRP A 152 3.78 -0.75 -13.45
C TRP A 152 4.62 -0.65 -12.19
N VAL A 153 5.74 0.06 -12.28
CA VAL A 153 6.63 0.32 -11.15
C VAL A 153 6.53 1.80 -10.81
N PRO A 154 5.97 2.18 -9.66
CA PRO A 154 5.85 3.57 -9.23
C PRO A 154 7.18 4.07 -8.65
N ASP A 155 8.18 4.09 -9.52
CA ASP A 155 9.52 4.59 -9.28
C ASP A 155 10.06 5.19 -10.58
N ARG A 156 11.13 5.97 -10.49
CA ARG A 156 11.83 6.51 -11.66
C ARG A 156 12.67 5.44 -12.33
N ALA A 157 12.81 5.54 -13.65
CA ALA A 157 13.80 4.78 -14.40
C ALA A 157 15.20 5.39 -14.20
N GLY A 158 16.26 4.59 -14.38
CA GLY A 158 17.65 5.06 -14.32
C GLY A 158 18.23 5.03 -12.90
N SER A 159 19.29 5.80 -12.66
CA SER A 159 20.06 5.78 -11.39
C SER A 159 19.43 6.62 -10.27
N ASP A 160 18.58 7.59 -10.61
CA ASP A 160 17.86 8.44 -9.65
C ASP A 160 16.54 7.77 -9.23
N ASN A 161 16.63 6.62 -8.57
CA ASN A 161 15.49 5.79 -8.19
C ASN A 161 15.48 5.48 -6.68
N ILE A 162 14.29 5.15 -6.16
CA ILE A 162 14.09 4.90 -4.72
C ILE A 162 14.20 3.40 -4.40
N SER A 163 13.72 2.53 -5.29
CA SER A 163 13.59 1.10 -5.01
C SER A 163 14.89 0.30 -5.17
N GLY A 164 15.89 0.85 -5.87
CA GLY A 164 17.16 0.21 -6.14
C GLY A 164 17.01 -1.19 -6.72
N ILE A 165 17.74 -2.14 -6.12
CA ILE A 165 17.79 -3.55 -6.56
C ILE A 165 16.40 -4.22 -6.56
N LEU A 166 15.46 -3.76 -5.72
CA LEU A 166 14.15 -4.39 -5.53
C LEU A 166 13.26 -4.36 -6.77
N ALA A 167 13.39 -3.35 -7.64
CA ALA A 167 12.62 -3.26 -8.88
C ALA A 167 13.47 -3.12 -10.14
N HIS A 168 14.70 -2.60 -10.03
CA HIS A 168 15.54 -2.32 -11.19
C HIS A 168 16.24 -3.55 -11.76
N ASN A 169 16.65 -4.50 -10.91
CA ASN A 169 17.34 -5.72 -11.35
C ASN A 169 16.41 -6.74 -12.03
N PHE A 170 15.09 -6.61 -11.85
CA PHE A 170 14.11 -7.45 -12.52
C PHE A 170 13.97 -7.05 -14.00
N LYS A 171 14.46 -7.89 -14.91
CA LYS A 171 14.36 -7.66 -16.36
C LYS A 171 13.06 -8.25 -16.91
N SER A 172 12.21 -7.40 -17.48
CA SER A 172 11.00 -7.79 -18.20
C SER A 172 10.60 -6.71 -19.19
N ALA A 173 10.25 -7.10 -20.42
CA ALA A 173 9.72 -6.18 -21.44
C ALA A 173 8.32 -5.63 -21.08
N LYS A 174 7.67 -6.20 -20.05
CA LYS A 174 6.37 -5.74 -19.55
C LYS A 174 6.51 -4.59 -18.54
N LYS A 175 7.72 -4.33 -18.05
CA LYS A 175 7.99 -3.35 -16.98
C LYS A 175 7.95 -1.92 -17.53
N ILE A 176 7.14 -1.09 -16.89
CA ILE A 176 6.99 0.34 -17.19
C ILE A 176 7.16 1.11 -15.89
N PHE A 177 8.06 2.08 -15.88
CA PHE A 177 8.25 2.99 -14.76
C PHE A 177 7.26 4.16 -14.87
N LEU A 178 6.46 4.38 -13.83
CA LEU A 178 5.49 5.48 -13.77
C LEU A 178 6.08 6.77 -13.18
N GLY A 179 7.32 6.72 -12.68
CA GLY A 179 7.87 7.77 -11.84
C GLY A 179 7.32 7.70 -10.41
N ASN A 180 7.67 8.71 -9.62
CA ASN A 180 7.26 8.76 -8.22
C ASN A 180 5.80 9.17 -8.11
N ILE A 181 4.94 8.23 -7.72
CA ILE A 181 3.52 8.48 -7.49
C ILE A 181 3.32 8.88 -6.03
N SER A 182 2.72 10.05 -5.81
CA SER A 182 2.42 10.57 -4.48
C SER A 182 0.98 11.03 -4.39
N ARG A 183 0.29 10.69 -3.29
CA ARG A 183 -1.00 11.31 -2.92
C ARG A 183 -0.82 12.69 -2.29
N PHE A 184 0.40 13.02 -1.88
CA PHE A 184 0.71 14.27 -1.22
C PHE A 184 1.16 15.30 -2.25
N GLN A 185 0.56 16.47 -2.15
CA GLN A 185 1.00 17.67 -2.85
C GLN A 185 1.85 18.51 -1.89
N LYS A 186 2.95 19.06 -2.39
CA LYS A 186 3.74 20.02 -1.63
C LYS A 186 2.91 21.29 -1.44
N LEU A 187 2.75 21.71 -0.19
CA LEU A 187 2.13 22.99 0.15
C LEU A 187 3.23 23.95 0.59
N GLU A 188 3.19 25.18 0.10
CA GLU A 188 4.08 26.25 0.56
C GLU A 188 3.47 26.86 1.84
N LEU A 189 3.87 26.32 2.99
CA LEU A 189 3.39 26.72 4.31
C LEU A 189 4.54 27.16 5.20
N SER A 190 4.27 28.10 6.10
CA SER A 190 5.23 28.49 7.13
C SER A 190 5.56 27.30 8.05
N LYS A 191 6.86 27.06 8.30
CA LYS A 191 7.32 26.01 9.21
C LYS A 191 6.79 26.26 10.63
N ARG A 192 5.99 25.32 11.15
CA ARG A 192 5.39 25.38 12.50
C ARG A 192 6.16 24.59 13.56
N TYR A 193 6.74 23.45 13.16
CA TYR A 193 7.45 22.52 14.04
C TYR A 193 8.89 22.35 13.54
N ASP A 194 9.82 22.20 14.48
CA ASP A 194 11.22 21.91 14.20
C ASP A 194 11.43 20.42 13.88
N ILE A 195 10.73 19.56 14.61
CA ILE A 195 10.79 18.10 14.44
C ILE A 195 9.37 17.53 14.35
N CYS A 196 9.14 16.67 13.37
CA CYS A 196 7.92 15.88 13.24
C CYS A 196 8.24 14.40 13.22
N PHE A 197 7.85 13.68 14.28
CA PHE A 197 7.89 12.23 14.33
C PHE A 197 6.59 11.67 13.75
N VAL A 198 6.70 10.74 12.80
CA VAL A 198 5.53 10.05 12.24
C VAL A 198 5.69 8.56 12.52
N LEU A 199 4.91 8.05 13.47
CA LEU A 199 4.95 6.66 13.90
C LEU A 199 3.84 5.84 13.27
N SER A 200 4.23 4.82 12.52
CA SER A 200 3.37 3.77 11.99
C SER A 200 4.13 2.45 11.97
N GLY A 201 3.42 1.34 11.85
CA GLY A 201 4.02 0.01 11.76
C GLY A 201 3.36 -1.01 12.69
N PRO A 202 3.74 -2.29 12.57
CA PRO A 202 3.20 -3.36 13.40
C PRO A 202 3.70 -3.26 14.85
N GLU A 203 2.85 -3.70 15.78
CA GLU A 203 3.24 -3.88 17.17
C GLU A 203 4.13 -5.13 17.34
N PRO A 204 5.08 -5.13 18.30
CA PRO A 204 5.33 -4.11 19.34
C PRO A 204 6.32 -3.00 18.93
N GLN A 205 6.94 -3.08 17.75
CA GLN A 205 8.03 -2.18 17.35
C GLN A 205 7.62 -0.70 17.31
N ARG A 206 6.38 -0.42 16.90
CA ARG A 206 5.82 0.94 16.92
C ARG A 206 5.79 1.51 18.35
N THR A 207 5.34 0.73 19.32
CA THR A 207 5.31 1.14 20.74
C THR A 207 6.71 1.33 21.32
N ILE A 208 7.65 0.42 21.04
CA ILE A 208 9.04 0.53 21.50
C ILE A 208 9.69 1.83 21.00
N LEU A 209 9.43 2.22 19.75
CA LEU A 209 9.94 3.47 19.19
C LEU A 209 9.24 4.69 19.81
N GLU A 210 7.94 4.62 20.07
CA GLU A 210 7.19 5.67 20.79
C GLU A 210 7.81 5.95 22.17
N GLU A 211 8.06 4.91 22.96
CA GLU A 211 8.68 5.02 24.29
C GLU A 211 10.06 5.67 24.22
N LYS A 212 10.92 5.26 23.29
CA LYS A 212 12.24 5.87 23.10
C LYS A 212 12.18 7.36 22.74
N ILE A 213 11.20 7.77 21.94
CA ILE A 213 11.00 9.18 21.59
C ILE A 213 10.55 9.97 22.82
N LEU A 214 9.62 9.41 23.61
CA LEU A 214 9.12 10.04 24.82
C LEU A 214 10.22 10.15 25.89
N ASP A 215 11.07 9.14 26.05
CA ASP A 215 12.24 9.19 26.95
C ASP A 215 13.26 10.26 26.52
N TYR A 216 13.36 10.52 25.21
CA TYR A 216 14.26 11.54 24.67
C TYR A 216 13.65 12.96 24.72
N ARG A 217 12.33 13.09 24.93
CA ARG A 217 11.60 14.37 24.93
C ARG A 217 12.24 15.47 25.79
N PRO A 218 12.73 15.24 27.02
CA PRO A 218 13.31 16.31 27.83
C PRO A 218 14.50 17.01 27.17
N LYS A 219 15.25 16.30 26.32
CA LYS A 219 16.39 16.85 25.57
C LYS A 219 15.96 17.71 24.37
N LEU A 220 14.69 17.64 23.98
CA LEU A 220 14.11 18.38 22.85
C LEU A 220 13.28 19.59 23.29
N SER A 221 13.32 19.97 24.58
CA SER A 221 12.49 21.04 25.16
C SER A 221 12.69 22.42 24.51
N HIS A 222 13.83 22.65 23.88
CA HIS A 222 14.17 23.88 23.15
C HIS A 222 13.63 23.91 21.71
N LEU A 223 12.97 22.84 21.25
CA LEU A 223 12.42 22.69 19.90
C LEU A 223 10.92 22.50 19.95
N LYS A 224 10.21 22.96 18.91
CA LYS A 224 8.79 22.64 18.73
C LYS A 224 8.64 21.29 18.04
N CYS A 225 8.22 20.28 18.79
CA CYS A 225 8.09 18.91 18.31
C CYS A 225 6.63 18.50 18.14
N LEU A 226 6.37 17.70 17.10
CA LEU A 226 5.09 17.02 16.87
C LEU A 226 5.33 15.51 16.76
N LEU A 227 4.58 14.72 17.51
CA LEU A 227 4.54 13.27 17.41
C LEU A 227 3.17 12.82 16.88
N ILE A 228 3.16 12.33 15.64
CA ILE A 228 2.00 11.79 14.98
C ILE A 228 1.99 10.26 15.14
N ARG A 229 0.94 9.68 15.70
CA ARG A 229 0.82 8.23 15.94
C ARG A 229 -0.27 7.60 15.08
N GLY A 230 0.05 6.48 14.42
CA GLY A 230 -0.90 5.67 13.66
C GLY A 230 -1.71 4.69 14.52
N LYS A 231 -2.39 5.16 15.57
CA LYS A 231 -3.24 4.34 16.46
C LYS A 231 -4.73 4.51 16.15
N LYS A 232 -5.53 3.43 16.32
CA LYS A 232 -7.00 3.46 16.20
C LYS A 232 -7.71 3.96 17.45
N GLU A 233 -7.10 3.77 18.61
CA GLU A 233 -7.68 4.12 19.91
C GLU A 233 -7.24 5.51 20.37
N ILE A 234 -8.16 6.25 20.97
CA ILE A 234 -7.92 7.58 21.55
C ILE A 234 -7.12 7.38 22.83
N HIS A 235 -5.89 7.90 22.86
CA HIS A 235 -5.24 8.21 24.13
C HIS A 235 -5.13 9.71 24.27
N HIS A 236 -5.34 10.22 25.48
CA HIS A 236 -5.27 11.64 25.82
C HIS A 236 -4.14 12.37 25.09
N ILE A 237 -4.49 13.48 24.45
CA ILE A 237 -3.52 14.43 23.88
C ILE A 237 -2.72 14.98 25.06
N ILE A 238 -1.51 14.48 25.24
CA ILE A 238 -0.53 15.12 26.12
C ILE A 238 0.11 16.22 25.28
N SER A 239 -0.36 17.44 25.46
CA SER A 239 0.23 18.63 24.85
C SER A 239 0.90 19.46 25.93
N ASP A 240 2.18 19.72 25.74
CA ASP A 240 2.92 20.81 26.39
C ASP A 240 3.35 21.79 25.28
N GLU A 241 3.78 23.00 25.63
CA GLU A 241 4.06 24.06 24.66
C GLU A 241 5.09 23.67 23.59
N SER A 242 6.06 22.82 23.94
CA SER A 242 7.15 22.38 23.07
C SER A 242 6.93 21.00 22.43
N PHE A 243 5.98 20.18 22.90
CA PHE A 243 5.80 18.81 22.41
C PHE A 243 4.32 18.44 22.32
N GLN A 244 3.84 18.23 21.08
CA GLN A 244 2.45 17.88 20.79
C GLN A 244 2.35 16.44 20.31
N ILE A 245 1.30 15.71 20.74
CA ILE A 245 1.03 14.33 20.32
C ILE A 245 -0.34 14.29 19.64
N VAL A 246 -0.42 13.69 18.43
CA VAL A 246 -1.64 13.61 17.63
C VAL A 246 -1.82 12.20 17.07
N ASP A 247 -3.04 11.65 17.14
CA ASP A 247 -3.38 10.36 16.53
C ASP A 247 -3.98 10.54 15.12
N ILE A 248 -3.40 9.87 14.11
CA ILE A 248 -3.73 10.03 12.68
C ILE A 248 -5.23 9.81 12.38
N LEU A 249 -5.84 8.81 13.01
CA LEU A 249 -7.23 8.43 12.72
C LEU A 249 -8.25 9.49 13.13
N TYR A 250 -7.89 10.42 14.03
CA TYR A 250 -8.75 11.51 14.48
C TYR A 250 -8.39 12.86 13.86
N SER A 251 -7.27 12.94 13.13
CA SER A 251 -6.83 14.18 12.51
C SER A 251 -7.72 14.66 11.36
N GLN A 252 -8.66 13.85 10.84
CA GLN A 252 -9.59 14.30 9.80
C GLN A 252 -10.46 15.50 10.24
N ASN A 253 -10.70 15.68 11.54
CA ASN A 253 -11.47 16.81 12.07
C ASN A 253 -10.61 18.01 12.53
N SER A 254 -9.33 17.81 12.86
CA SER A 254 -8.43 18.85 13.39
C SER A 254 -7.30 19.25 12.45
N ILE A 255 -7.03 18.44 11.43
CA ILE A 255 -6.12 18.67 10.31
C ILE A 255 -6.89 18.26 9.06
N ARG A 256 -7.77 19.15 8.57
CA ARG A 256 -8.52 18.90 7.34
C ARG A 256 -7.54 18.43 6.26
N PRO A 257 -7.72 17.24 5.67
CA PRO A 257 -7.08 16.96 4.40
C PRO A 257 -7.55 18.06 3.46
N CYS A 258 -6.63 18.75 2.80
CA CYS A 258 -6.97 19.52 1.61
C CYS A 258 -7.49 18.51 0.57
N VAL A 259 -8.78 18.21 0.64
CA VAL A 259 -9.52 17.62 -0.46
C VAL A 259 -9.69 18.78 -1.43
N HIS A 260 -8.73 18.94 -2.33
CA HIS A 260 -8.96 19.76 -3.51
C HIS A 260 -10.12 19.12 -4.28
N ARG A 261 -11.30 19.72 -4.15
CA ARG A 261 -12.29 19.71 -5.22
C ARG A 261 -11.69 20.53 -6.35
N THR A 262 -11.19 19.84 -7.35
CA THR A 262 -10.98 20.34 -8.72
C THR A 262 -11.51 19.29 -9.64
#